data_AF-A0A1S1HP39-F1
#
_entry.id   AF-A0A1S1HP39-F1
#
_cell.length_a   1.000
_cell.length_b   1.000
_cell.length_c   1.000
_cell.angle_alpha   90.00
_cell.angle_beta   90.00
_cell.angle_gamma   90.00
#
_symmetry.space_group_name_H-M   'P 1'
#
loop_
_entity.id
_entity.type
_entity.pdbx_description
1 polymer ?
#
loop_
_entity_poly.entity_id
_entity_poly.type
_entity_poly.pdbx_seq_one_letter_code
_entity_poly.pdbx_strand_id
1 'polypeptide(L)'
;MEIIDYPEWFPLPQKADKNMTFDTGFRTDQPQVGAPIFQKLTDDIKTVWNVKWIFQLGEERAFQQWLRSPNYLDNCTKWFRMPINLGGSGLQPQELHFVSYPVQTSINGSVVTWTGSVICRKLFNEDDEFGDLIVEIPPRDWGLLDIVVTERLPRCKGGE
;
A
#
# COMPACT_ATOMS: atom_id res chain seq x y z
N MET A 1 -17.08 0.69 -11.39
CA MET A 1 -16.54 -0.58 -10.90
C MET A 1 -16.71 -0.54 -9.40
N GLU A 2 -17.41 -1.51 -8.81
CA GLU A 2 -17.58 -1.56 -7.36
C GLU A 2 -16.29 -2.09 -6.74
N ILE A 3 -15.74 -1.34 -5.77
CA ILE A 3 -14.56 -1.74 -5.02
C ILE A 3 -15.05 -2.36 -3.73
N ILE A 4 -14.67 -3.61 -3.48
CA ILE A 4 -15.08 -4.35 -2.29
C ILE A 4 -14.21 -3.93 -1.11
N ASP A 5 -14.80 -3.47 -0.02
CA ASP A 5 -14.02 -3.17 1.17
C ASP A 5 -13.55 -4.46 1.87
N TYR A 6 -12.29 -4.46 2.30
CA TYR A 6 -11.75 -5.52 3.15
C TYR A 6 -12.44 -5.48 4.51
N PRO A 7 -12.98 -6.62 5.01
CA PRO A 7 -13.68 -6.62 6.29
C PRO A 7 -12.77 -6.16 7.44
N GLU A 8 -13.23 -5.18 8.23
CA GLU A 8 -12.41 -4.55 9.28
C GLU A 8 -11.94 -5.52 10.37
N TRP A 9 -12.71 -6.58 10.62
CA TRP A 9 -12.38 -7.59 11.62
C TRP A 9 -11.40 -8.65 11.11
N PHE A 10 -11.10 -8.69 9.81
CA PHE A 10 -10.09 -9.60 9.29
C PHE A 10 -8.68 -9.13 9.71
N PRO A 11 -7.80 -10.05 10.11
CA PRO A 11 -6.40 -9.74 10.33
C PRO A 11 -5.74 -9.15 9.07
N LEU A 12 -5.11 -8.00 9.20
CA LEU A 12 -4.34 -7.39 8.11
C LEU A 12 -3.10 -8.24 7.77
N PRO A 13 -2.58 -8.15 6.53
CA PRO A 13 -1.39 -8.89 6.15
C PRO A 13 -0.19 -8.46 6.99
N GLN A 14 0.65 -9.45 7.34
CA GLN A 14 1.85 -9.30 8.16
C GLN A 14 2.69 -8.11 7.72
N LYS A 15 3.23 -7.39 8.72
CA LYS A 15 4.10 -6.23 8.49
C LYS A 15 5.51 -6.64 8.07
N ALA A 16 5.99 -7.77 8.58
CA ALA A 16 7.31 -8.31 8.25
C ALA A 16 7.35 -8.88 6.83
N ASP A 17 8.51 -8.76 6.18
CA ASP A 17 8.85 -9.35 4.88
C ASP A 17 7.90 -8.98 3.72
N LYS A 18 7.19 -7.86 3.87
CA LYS A 18 6.35 -7.30 2.82
C LYS A 18 7.21 -6.50 1.84
N ASN A 19 7.52 -7.13 0.72
CA ASN A 19 8.26 -6.48 -0.34
C ASN A 19 7.33 -5.63 -1.20
N MET A 20 7.74 -4.38 -1.44
CA MET A 20 7.08 -3.44 -2.35
C MET A 20 7.92 -3.32 -3.61
N THR A 21 7.35 -3.61 -4.77
CA THR A 21 8.03 -3.50 -6.07
C THR A 21 7.26 -2.57 -6.99
N PHE A 22 7.97 -1.62 -7.60
CA PHE A 22 7.45 -0.73 -8.63
C PHE A 22 7.90 -1.19 -10.01
N ASP A 23 7.04 -0.98 -11.00
CA ASP A 23 7.45 -1.08 -12.40
C ASP A 23 8.33 0.13 -12.81
N THR A 24 9.17 -0.05 -13.82
CA THR A 24 9.99 1.05 -14.35
C THR A 24 9.17 1.93 -15.28
N GLY A 25 8.90 3.17 -14.87
CA GLY A 25 8.19 4.18 -15.68
C GLY A 25 9.04 4.86 -16.76
N PHE A 26 10.28 4.42 -16.99
CA PHE A 26 11.20 5.00 -17.96
C PHE A 26 11.97 3.92 -18.74
N ARG A 27 12.42 4.28 -19.94
CA ARG A 27 13.34 3.48 -20.75
C ARG A 27 14.74 4.05 -20.64
N THR A 28 15.72 3.15 -20.53
CA THR A 28 17.14 3.50 -20.62
C THR A 28 17.68 3.07 -21.99
N ASP A 29 18.43 3.96 -22.62
CA ASP A 29 19.25 3.67 -23.80
C ASP A 29 20.72 3.93 -23.45
N GLN A 30 21.60 2.98 -23.78
CA GLN A 30 23.02 3.02 -23.49
C GLN A 30 23.82 3.13 -24.79
N PRO A 31 24.15 4.35 -25.24
CA PRO A 31 24.96 4.52 -26.44
C PRO A 31 26.38 3.95 -26.23
N GLN A 32 27.00 3.51 -27.32
CA GLN A 32 28.36 2.91 -27.30
C GLN A 32 29.43 3.89 -26.76
N VAL A 33 29.17 5.20 -26.80
CA VAL A 33 29.97 6.27 -26.18
C VAL A 33 29.01 7.32 -25.62
N GLY A 34 29.21 7.76 -24.38
CA GLY A 34 28.43 8.82 -23.74
C GLY A 34 27.64 8.35 -22.51
N ALA A 35 26.90 9.28 -21.90
CA ALA A 35 26.05 8.98 -20.75
C ALA A 35 24.75 8.27 -21.17
N PRO A 36 24.17 7.42 -20.32
CA PRO A 36 22.86 6.81 -20.57
C PRO A 36 21.77 7.86 -20.76
N ILE A 37 20.85 7.59 -21.69
CA ILE A 37 19.67 8.43 -21.94
C ILE A 37 18.48 7.81 -21.23
N PHE A 38 17.76 8.62 -20.44
CA PHE A 38 16.55 8.20 -19.73
C PHE A 38 15.34 8.89 -20.35
N GLN A 39 14.40 8.10 -20.87
CA GLN A 39 13.16 8.59 -21.46
C GLN A 39 12.00 8.18 -20.56
N LYS A 40 11.31 9.19 -20.00
CA LYS A 40 10.10 8.97 -19.20
C LYS A 40 8.97 8.49 -20.10
N LEU A 41 8.35 7.37 -19.75
CA LEU A 41 7.24 6.77 -20.50
C LEU A 41 5.91 7.02 -19.81
N THR A 42 5.84 6.80 -18.50
CA THR A 42 4.61 6.96 -17.72
C THR A 42 4.92 7.35 -16.28
N ASP A 43 4.00 8.10 -15.69
CA ASP A 43 3.94 8.37 -14.26
C ASP A 43 3.01 7.41 -13.51
N ASP A 44 2.13 6.71 -14.24
CA ASP A 44 1.23 5.72 -13.68
C ASP A 44 1.97 4.40 -13.53
N ILE A 45 2.61 4.25 -12.36
CA ILE A 45 3.43 3.10 -12.03
C ILE A 45 2.68 2.20 -11.06
N LYS A 46 2.38 0.98 -11.53
CA LYS A 46 1.75 -0.03 -10.70
C LYS A 46 2.71 -0.47 -9.58
N THR A 47 2.14 -0.72 -8.42
CA THR A 47 2.87 -1.24 -7.26
C THR A 47 2.40 -2.65 -6.98
N VAL A 48 3.34 -3.57 -6.77
CA VAL A 48 3.03 -4.97 -6.43
C VAL A 48 3.59 -5.28 -5.05
N TRP A 49 2.77 -5.95 -4.23
CA TRP A 49 3.19 -6.50 -2.95
C TRP A 49 2.96 -8.00 -2.88
N ASN A 50 3.88 -8.69 -2.21
CA ASN A 50 3.65 -10.03 -1.70
C ASN A 50 3.14 -9.92 -0.26
N VAL A 51 1.93 -10.43 -0.04
CA VAL A 51 1.19 -10.31 1.21
C VAL A 51 0.98 -11.67 1.85
N LYS A 52 1.10 -11.72 3.17
CA LYS A 52 0.94 -12.92 3.99
C LYS A 52 -0.08 -12.64 5.07
N TRP A 53 -1.13 -13.46 5.16
CA TRP A 53 -2.11 -13.43 6.24
C TRP A 53 -1.90 -14.61 7.17
N ILE A 54 -2.18 -14.38 8.45
CA ILE A 54 -2.18 -15.40 9.50
C ILE A 54 -3.54 -15.31 10.16
N PHE A 55 -4.33 -16.36 10.03
CA PHE A 55 -5.72 -16.42 10.48
C PHE A 55 -5.92 -17.52 11.53
N GLN A 56 -6.85 -17.31 12.45
CA GLN A 56 -7.50 -18.38 13.20
C GLN A 56 -8.52 -19.10 12.31
N LEU A 57 -8.94 -20.32 12.68
CA LEU A 57 -9.87 -21.14 11.88
C LEU A 57 -11.18 -20.44 11.50
N GLY A 58 -11.75 -19.62 12.41
CA GLY A 58 -12.97 -18.88 12.13
C GLY A 58 -12.78 -17.75 11.11
N GLU A 59 -11.65 -17.04 11.21
CA GLU A 59 -11.27 -15.96 10.31
C GLU A 59 -10.95 -16.51 8.92
N GLU A 60 -10.23 -17.63 8.86
CA GLU A 60 -9.86 -18.32 7.63
C GLU A 60 -11.09 -18.74 6.82
N ARG A 61 -12.10 -19.31 7.49
CA ARG A 61 -13.35 -19.70 6.86
C ARG A 61 -14.05 -18.51 6.21
N ALA A 62 -14.06 -17.37 6.88
CA ALA A 62 -14.65 -16.16 6.34
C ALA A 62 -13.81 -15.58 5.20
N PHE A 63 -12.48 -15.63 5.30
CA PHE A 63 -11.57 -15.20 4.24
C PHE A 63 -11.79 -16.01 2.96
N GLN A 64 -11.94 -17.34 3.05
CA GLN A 64 -12.29 -18.15 1.88
C GLN A 64 -13.63 -17.75 1.25
N GLN A 65 -14.65 -17.46 2.06
CA GLN A 65 -15.96 -17.02 1.55
C GLN A 65 -15.88 -15.65 0.90
N TRP A 66 -15.11 -14.72 1.49
CA TRP A 66 -14.87 -13.40 0.92
C TRP A 66 -14.14 -13.48 -0.43
N LEU A 67 -13.18 -14.41 -0.58
CA LEU A 67 -12.49 -14.66 -1.86
C LEU A 67 -13.40 -15.28 -2.93
N ARG A 68 -14.22 -16.27 -2.56
CA ARG A 68 -14.98 -17.12 -3.52
C ARG A 68 -16.36 -16.59 -3.87
N SER A 69 -17.00 -15.89 -2.94
CA SER A 69 -18.41 -15.52 -3.08
C SER A 69 -18.59 -14.46 -4.18
N PRO A 70 -19.63 -14.60 -5.03
CA PRO A 70 -19.94 -13.62 -6.06
C PRO A 70 -20.36 -12.25 -5.49
N ASN A 71 -20.81 -12.23 -4.22
CA ASN A 71 -21.17 -11.00 -3.51
C ASN A 71 -19.94 -10.21 -3.03
N TYR A 72 -18.75 -10.82 -3.06
CA TYR A 72 -17.49 -10.19 -2.66
C TYR A 72 -16.52 -10.24 -3.84
N LEU A 73 -15.34 -10.86 -3.68
CA LEU A 73 -14.27 -10.83 -4.69
C LEU A 73 -14.52 -11.69 -5.93
N ASP A 74 -15.55 -12.55 -5.90
CA ASP A 74 -15.93 -13.41 -7.03
C ASP A 74 -14.73 -14.11 -7.67
N ASN A 75 -14.06 -14.95 -6.87
CA ASN A 75 -12.85 -15.67 -7.24
C ASN A 75 -11.70 -14.76 -7.70
N CYS A 76 -11.50 -13.64 -6.98
CA CYS A 76 -10.43 -12.66 -7.21
C CYS A 76 -10.55 -11.89 -8.53
N THR A 77 -11.75 -11.76 -9.10
CA THR A 77 -12.00 -10.99 -10.33
C THR A 77 -12.27 -9.51 -10.08
N LYS A 78 -12.63 -9.15 -8.85
CA LYS A 78 -12.95 -7.77 -8.46
C LYS A 78 -11.79 -7.08 -7.74
N TRP A 79 -11.82 -5.75 -7.80
CA TRP A 79 -10.92 -4.89 -7.02
C TRP A 79 -11.44 -4.78 -5.59
N PHE A 80 -10.53 -4.61 -4.65
CA PHE A 80 -10.86 -4.42 -3.25
C PHE A 80 -10.00 -3.32 -2.62
N ARG A 81 -10.48 -2.75 -1.53
CA ARG A 81 -9.75 -1.73 -0.77
C ARG A 81 -9.32 -2.31 0.57
N MET A 82 -8.03 -2.26 0.86
CA MET A 82 -7.47 -2.75 2.10
C MET A 82 -6.35 -1.81 2.58
N PRO A 83 -6.27 -1.54 3.89
CA PRO A 83 -5.13 -0.85 4.44
C PRO A 83 -3.84 -1.69 4.31
N ILE A 84 -2.81 -1.09 3.71
CA ILE A 84 -1.45 -1.65 3.67
C ILE A 84 -0.53 -0.73 4.46
N ASN A 85 0.29 -1.34 5.31
CA ASN A 85 1.40 -0.62 5.93
C ASN A 85 2.49 -0.34 4.90
N LEU A 86 2.77 0.95 4.64
CA LEU A 86 3.78 1.44 3.70
C LEU A 86 5.15 1.72 4.37
N GLY A 87 5.34 1.28 5.62
CA GLY A 87 6.53 1.57 6.41
C GLY A 87 6.37 2.89 7.17
N GLY A 88 7.19 3.90 6.80
CA GLY A 88 7.28 5.19 7.49
C GLY A 88 5.93 5.92 7.59
N SER A 89 5.17 5.93 6.49
CA SER A 89 3.84 6.58 6.39
C SER A 89 2.71 5.81 7.08
N GLY A 90 3.02 4.67 7.70
CA GLY A 90 2.06 3.89 8.45
C GLY A 90 1.05 3.13 7.57
N LEU A 91 -0.18 3.01 8.06
CA LEU A 91 -1.23 2.21 7.46
C LEU A 91 -2.08 3.08 6.52
N GLN A 92 -2.06 2.79 5.22
CA GLN A 92 -2.73 3.61 4.21
C GLN A 92 -3.67 2.75 3.35
N PRO A 93 -4.90 3.21 3.04
CA PRO A 93 -5.84 2.45 2.23
C PRO A 93 -5.36 2.35 0.78
N GLN A 94 -5.24 1.12 0.27
CA GLN A 94 -4.86 0.87 -1.13
C GLN A 94 -6.01 0.21 -1.89
N GLU A 95 -6.19 0.62 -3.14
CA GLU A 95 -7.03 -0.10 -4.10
C GLU A 95 -6.21 -1.21 -4.76
N LEU A 96 -6.61 -2.45 -4.50
CA LEU A 96 -5.86 -3.65 -4.79
C LEU A 96 -6.62 -4.59 -5.70
N HIS A 97 -5.86 -5.38 -6.43
CA HIS A 97 -6.35 -6.55 -7.15
C HIS A 97 -5.37 -7.70 -6.94
N PHE A 98 -5.86 -8.93 -6.86
CA PHE A 98 -4.99 -10.10 -6.80
C PHE A 98 -4.37 -10.37 -8.18
N VAL A 99 -3.05 -10.51 -8.25
CA VAL A 99 -2.37 -10.89 -9.51
C VAL A 99 -2.67 -12.35 -9.86
N SER A 100 -2.75 -13.19 -8.84
CA SER A 100 -3.11 -14.59 -8.92
C SER A 100 -3.93 -14.97 -7.69
N TYR A 101 -4.66 -16.08 -7.79
CA TYR A 101 -5.44 -16.60 -6.67
C TYR A 101 -4.51 -16.87 -5.47
N PRO A 102 -4.81 -16.32 -4.27
CA PRO A 102 -3.96 -16.52 -3.10
C PRO A 102 -3.97 -18.00 -2.68
N VAL A 103 -2.89 -18.45 -2.06
CA VAL A 103 -2.70 -19.86 -1.69
C VAL A 103 -2.58 -20.02 -0.19
N GLN A 104 -3.21 -21.08 0.32
CA GLN A 104 -3.00 -21.53 1.69
C GLN A 104 -1.63 -22.22 1.77
N THR A 105 -0.69 -21.64 2.49
CA THR A 105 0.69 -22.14 2.57
C THR A 105 0.93 -23.08 3.73
N SER A 106 0.14 -22.98 4.82
CA SER A 106 0.27 -23.88 5.96
C SER A 106 -1.00 -23.91 6.81
N ILE A 107 -1.24 -25.05 7.47
CA ILE A 107 -2.13 -25.18 8.62
C ILE A 107 -1.29 -25.73 9.78
N ASN A 108 -1.27 -25.04 10.92
CA ASN A 108 -0.59 -25.49 12.12
C ASN A 108 -1.52 -25.30 13.34
N GLY A 109 -2.14 -26.39 13.79
CA GLY A 109 -3.18 -26.34 14.82
C GLY A 109 -4.35 -25.47 14.40
N SER A 110 -4.62 -24.42 15.17
CA SER A 110 -5.71 -23.47 14.91
C SER A 110 -5.31 -22.28 14.02
N VAL A 111 -4.06 -22.24 13.56
CA VAL A 111 -3.52 -21.13 12.77
C VAL A 111 -3.32 -21.55 11.32
N VAL A 112 -3.83 -20.74 10.40
CA VAL A 112 -3.72 -20.95 8.95
C VAL A 112 -3.02 -19.76 8.32
N THR A 113 -2.05 -20.04 7.44
CA THR A 113 -1.31 -19.02 6.72
C THR A 113 -1.74 -18.99 5.26
N TRP A 114 -2.04 -17.81 4.76
CA TRP A 114 -2.32 -17.56 3.34
C TRP A 114 -1.30 -16.59 2.77
N THR A 115 -0.89 -16.78 1.52
CA THR A 115 -0.04 -15.84 0.79
C THR A 115 -0.66 -15.47 -0.55
N GLY A 116 -0.41 -14.25 -1.01
CA GLY A 116 -0.88 -13.78 -2.31
C GLY A 116 -0.01 -12.65 -2.83
N SER A 117 -0.16 -12.36 -4.11
CA SER A 117 0.42 -11.17 -4.74
C SER A 117 -0.71 -10.23 -5.13
N VAL A 118 -0.57 -8.97 -4.73
CA VAL A 118 -1.57 -7.92 -5.00
C VAL A 118 -0.93 -6.78 -5.76
N ILE A 119 -1.68 -6.21 -6.69
CA ILE A 119 -1.31 -5.05 -7.49
C ILE A 119 -2.18 -3.86 -7.11
N CYS A 120 -1.58 -2.69 -6.97
CA CYS A 120 -2.26 -1.40 -6.95
C CYS A 120 -1.91 -0.64 -8.22
N ARG A 121 -2.90 0.04 -8.81
CA ARG A 121 -2.68 0.87 -10.01
C ARG A 121 -1.82 2.08 -9.69
N LYS A 122 -2.19 2.79 -8.63
CA LYS A 122 -1.53 4.00 -8.16
C LYS A 122 -1.41 3.93 -6.65
N LEU A 123 -0.17 3.91 -6.16
CA LEU A 123 0.11 3.96 -4.74
C LEU A 123 -0.54 5.22 -4.14
N PHE A 124 -1.36 5.03 -3.12
CA PHE A 124 -1.90 6.14 -2.34
C PHE A 124 -1.05 6.34 -1.08
N ASN A 125 -0.48 7.52 -0.93
CA ASN A 125 0.26 7.88 0.27
C ASN A 125 -0.05 9.34 0.63
N GLU A 126 -0.58 9.56 1.83
CA GLU A 126 -0.94 10.89 2.32
C GLU A 126 0.28 11.81 2.45
N ASP A 127 1.46 11.22 2.71
CA ASP A 127 2.72 11.97 2.81
C ASP A 127 3.19 12.55 1.46
N ASP A 128 2.64 12.10 0.32
CA ASP A 128 3.06 12.57 -1.00
C ASP A 128 2.79 14.08 -1.19
N GLU A 129 1.79 14.64 -0.49
CA GLU A 129 1.52 16.08 -0.48
C GLU A 129 2.59 16.89 0.29
N PHE A 130 3.25 16.25 1.26
CA PHE A 130 4.26 16.86 2.13
C PHE A 130 5.68 16.42 1.77
N GLY A 131 5.88 15.82 0.60
CA GLY A 131 7.15 15.21 0.19
C GLY A 131 8.36 16.14 0.33
N ASP A 132 8.25 17.38 -0.14
CA ASP A 132 9.33 18.36 -0.04
C ASP A 132 9.72 18.63 1.42
N LEU A 133 8.72 18.81 2.29
CA LEU A 133 8.92 19.07 3.72
C LEU A 133 9.59 17.89 4.42
N ILE A 134 9.14 16.67 4.12
CA ILE A 134 9.66 15.43 4.71
C ILE A 134 11.10 15.17 4.27
N VAL A 135 11.45 15.52 3.02
CA VAL A 135 12.82 15.37 2.49
C VAL A 135 13.77 16.41 3.06
N GLU A 136 13.34 17.67 3.17
CA GLU A 136 14.20 18.77 3.60
C GLU A 136 14.45 18.79 5.10
N ILE A 137 13.47 18.34 5.91
CA ILE A 137 13.55 18.41 7.36
C ILE A 137 13.76 17.00 7.93
N PRO A 138 14.96 16.70 8.46
CA PRO A 138 15.23 15.36 8.99
C PRO A 138 14.41 15.11 10.26
N PRO A 139 14.12 13.84 10.60
CA PRO A 139 13.21 13.49 11.70
C PRO A 139 13.55 14.11 13.07
N ARG A 140 14.84 14.35 13.34
CA ARG A 140 15.31 15.00 14.57
C ARG A 140 14.82 16.45 14.73
N ASP A 141 14.51 17.12 13.62
CA ASP A 141 14.21 18.54 13.53
C ASP A 141 12.70 18.80 13.35
N TRP A 142 11.86 17.75 13.31
CA TRP A 142 10.41 17.87 13.18
C TRP A 142 9.73 18.64 14.33
N GLY A 143 10.30 18.62 15.53
CA GLY A 143 9.81 19.42 16.65
C GLY A 143 9.91 20.94 16.43
N LEU A 144 10.79 21.39 15.52
CA LEU A 144 10.87 22.81 15.14
C LEU A 144 9.66 23.25 14.31
N LEU A 145 9.05 22.34 13.53
CA LEU A 145 7.83 22.65 12.79
C LEU A 145 6.66 22.90 13.72
N ASP A 146 6.54 22.11 14.78
CA ASP A 146 5.51 22.32 15.80
C ASP A 146 5.66 23.71 16.40
N ILE A 147 6.85 24.07 16.91
CA ILE A 147 7.15 25.41 17.46
C ILE A 147 6.84 26.53 16.45
N VAL A 148 7.19 26.38 15.17
CA VAL A 148 6.92 27.42 14.16
C VAL A 148 5.42 27.57 13.89
N VAL A 149 4.68 26.46 13.80
CA VAL A 149 3.23 26.47 13.51
C VAL A 149 2.41 26.91 14.73
N THR A 150 2.75 26.48 15.94
CA THR A 150 2.01 26.88 17.16
C THR A 150 2.44 28.23 17.72
N GLU A 151 3.72 28.61 17.63
CA GLU A 151 4.24 29.82 18.31
C GLU A 151 4.62 30.97 17.38
N ARG A 152 5.02 30.72 16.12
CA ARG A 152 5.53 31.79 15.23
C ARG A 152 4.61 32.24 14.12
N LEU A 153 3.75 31.37 13.59
CA LEU A 153 2.76 31.79 12.60
C LEU A 153 1.72 32.69 13.30
N PRO A 154 1.51 33.93 12.83
CA PRO A 154 0.43 34.74 13.37
C PRO A 154 -0.87 34.01 13.09
N ARG A 155 -1.60 33.64 14.15
CA ARG A 155 -2.93 33.05 14.02
C ARG A 155 -3.75 33.96 13.13
N CYS A 156 -4.19 33.47 11.97
CA CYS A 156 -5.19 34.19 11.18
C CYS A 156 -6.38 34.42 12.10
N LYS A 157 -6.60 35.69 12.47
CA LYS A 157 -7.85 36.11 13.12
C LYS A 157 -8.94 35.91 12.06
N GLY A 158 -9.58 34.74 12.09
CA GLY A 158 -10.87 34.56 11.42
C GLY A 158 -11.81 35.65 11.93
N GLY A 159 -12.40 36.38 10.99
CA GLY A 159 -13.39 37.40 11.28
C GLY A 159 -14.58 36.82 12.03
N GLU A 160 -15.01 37.56 13.05
CA GLU A 160 -16.39 37.57 13.53
C GLU A 160 -17.36 38.00 12.43
#